data_AF-A0A443RVW6-F1
#
_entry.id   AF-A0A443RVW6-F1
#
_cell.length_a   1.000
_cell.length_b   1.000
_cell.length_c   1.000
_cell.angle_alpha   90.00
_cell.angle_beta   90.00
_cell.angle_gamma   90.00
#
_symmetry.space_group_name_H-M   'P 1'
#
loop_
_entity.id
_entity.type
_entity.pdbx_description
1 polymer ?
#
loop_
_entity_poly.entity_id
_entity_poly.type
_entity_poly.pdbx_seq_one_letter_code
_entity_poly.pdbx_strand_id
1 'polypeptide(L)'
;MIDGLRHDFHERESNLTAFQKLTSDGVKAEYLEPVFPSYSYQNWYAIAIGLFPESNGFVANRMYDELNNDFFLMALHPNTSHKHWWNKAEPIESR
;
A
#
# COMPACT_ATOMS: atom_id res chain seq x y z
N MET A 1 -5.72 -6.21 -2.78
CA MET A 1 -6.14 -4.88 -2.30
C MET A 1 -6.87 -4.15 -3.42
N ILE A 2 -7.82 -3.27 -3.07
CA ILE A 2 -8.49 -2.38 -4.03
C ILE A 2 -7.96 -0.97 -3.75
N ASP A 3 -7.28 -0.36 -4.72
CA ASP A 3 -6.66 0.95 -4.52
C ASP A 3 -7.71 2.07 -4.44
N GLY A 4 -7.46 3.06 -3.59
CA GLY A 4 -8.34 4.22 -3.42
C GLY A 4 -9.74 3.91 -2.88
N LEU A 5 -10.00 2.68 -2.39
CA LEU A 5 -11.30 2.33 -1.81
C LEU A 5 -11.48 2.97 -0.43
N ARG A 6 -12.16 4.12 -0.38
CA ARG A 6 -12.46 4.79 0.89
C ARG A 6 -13.46 3.98 1.72
N HIS A 7 -13.35 4.07 3.05
CA HIS A 7 -14.13 3.24 3.99
C HIS A 7 -15.66 3.29 3.79
N ASP A 8 -16.20 4.43 3.36
CA ASP A 8 -17.65 4.66 3.18
C ASP A 8 -18.15 4.41 1.75
N PHE A 9 -17.31 3.88 0.85
CA PHE A 9 -17.67 3.74 -0.57
C PHE A 9 -18.88 2.81 -0.78
N HIS A 10 -18.90 1.66 -0.09
CA HIS A 10 -20.01 0.69 -0.15
C HIS A 10 -21.33 1.21 0.46
N GLU A 11 -21.27 2.23 1.32
CA GLU A 11 -22.47 2.87 1.88
C GLU A 11 -23.07 3.88 0.89
N ARG A 12 -22.22 4.47 0.03
CA ARG A 12 -22.64 5.41 -1.03
C ARG A 12 -23.16 4.69 -2.26
N GLU A 13 -22.64 3.50 -2.55
CA GLU A 13 -22.95 2.74 -3.78
C GLU A 13 -23.73 1.46 -3.45
N SER A 14 -25.07 1.57 -3.42
CA SER A 14 -25.98 0.48 -3.05
C SER A 14 -25.96 -0.72 -4.01
N ASN A 15 -25.40 -0.57 -5.21
CA ASN A 15 -25.36 -1.61 -6.24
C ASN A 15 -24.20 -2.60 -6.04
N LEU A 16 -23.34 -2.38 -5.04
CA LEU A 16 -22.19 -3.23 -4.72
C LEU A 16 -22.59 -4.42 -3.85
N THR A 17 -23.41 -5.32 -4.40
CA THR A 17 -24.01 -6.46 -3.68
C THR A 17 -22.97 -7.42 -3.08
N ALA A 18 -21.81 -7.59 -3.73
CA ALA A 18 -20.71 -8.38 -3.21
C ALA A 18 -20.11 -7.80 -1.92
N PHE A 19 -19.99 -6.47 -1.83
CA PHE A 19 -19.51 -5.80 -0.62
C PHE A 19 -20.50 -5.93 0.52
N GLN A 20 -21.80 -5.81 0.24
CA GLN A 20 -22.86 -6.03 1.22
C GLN A 20 -22.79 -7.44 1.82
N LYS A 21 -22.53 -8.45 0.98
CA LYS A 21 -22.36 -9.83 1.44
C LYS A 21 -21.10 -10.00 2.29
N LEU A 22 -19.98 -9.37 1.90
CA LEU A 22 -18.75 -9.40 2.68
C LEU A 22 -18.92 -8.76 4.06
N THR A 23 -19.72 -7.69 4.16
CA THR A 23 -19.99 -7.01 5.44
C THR A 23 -21.02 -7.74 6.30
N SER A 24 -22.02 -8.43 5.71
CA SER A 24 -23.00 -9.21 6.45
C SER A 24 -22.47 -10.54 6.99
N ASP A 25 -21.63 -11.21 6.19
CA ASP A 25 -21.16 -12.57 6.47
C ASP A 25 -19.75 -12.58 7.08
N GLY A 26 -19.11 -11.41 7.22
CA GLY A 26 -17.72 -11.25 7.64
C GLY A 26 -17.52 -10.23 8.76
N VAL A 27 -16.30 -9.69 8.85
CA VAL A 27 -15.93 -8.66 9.83
C VAL A 27 -15.44 -7.43 9.07
N LYS A 28 -15.95 -6.26 9.47
CA LYS A 28 -15.57 -4.94 8.93
C LYS A 28 -15.08 -4.04 10.07
N ALA A 29 -13.90 -3.46 9.90
CA ALA A 29 -13.47 -2.31 10.70
C ALA A 29 -14.18 -1.04 10.22
N GLU A 30 -14.38 -0.06 11.12
CA GLU A 30 -15.03 1.22 10.77
C GLU A 30 -14.29 1.94 9.64
N TYR A 31 -12.97 2.00 9.74
CA TYR A 31 -12.05 2.47 8.70
C TYR A 31 -10.64 1.93 8.96
N LEU A 32 -9.76 2.09 7.97
CA LEU A 32 -8.32 1.91 8.10
C LEU A 32 -7.68 3.30 8.03
N GLU A 33 -6.83 3.64 9.00
CA GLU A 33 -6.01 4.85 8.93
C GLU A 33 -4.77 4.58 8.07
N PRO A 34 -4.61 5.26 6.92
CA PRO A 34 -3.44 5.06 6.07
C PRO A 34 -2.20 5.71 6.68
N VAL A 35 -1.03 5.18 6.37
CA VAL A 35 0.23 5.86 6.67
C VAL A 35 0.36 7.14 5.84
N PHE A 36 0.97 8.17 6.44
CA PHE A 36 1.24 9.43 5.75
C PHE A 36 2.57 9.38 4.98
N PRO A 37 2.63 9.92 3.74
CA PRO A 37 1.50 10.39 2.94
C PRO A 37 0.67 9.23 2.37
N SER A 38 -0.63 9.46 2.15
CA SER A 38 -1.61 8.43 1.76
C SER A 38 -1.52 8.03 0.27
N TYR A 39 -0.34 7.59 -0.15
CA TYR A 39 -0.05 7.11 -1.50
C TYR A 39 -0.05 5.58 -1.56
N SER A 40 -0.31 5.03 -2.74
CA SER A 40 -0.50 3.61 -2.99
C SER A 40 0.67 2.74 -2.50
N TYR A 41 1.87 2.85 -3.09
CA TYR A 41 2.96 1.89 -2.80
C TYR A 41 3.42 1.94 -1.35
N GLN A 42 3.42 3.11 -0.73
CA GLN A 42 3.81 3.29 0.66
C GLN A 42 2.82 2.63 1.60
N ASN A 43 1.52 2.79 1.35
CA ASN A 43 0.50 2.11 2.15
C ASN A 43 0.52 0.60 1.93
N TRP A 44 0.66 0.14 0.69
CA TRP A 44 0.73 -1.28 0.38
C TRP A 44 1.94 -1.95 1.05
N TYR A 45 3.10 -1.31 0.99
CA TYR A 45 4.31 -1.84 1.60
C TYR A 45 4.24 -1.81 3.12
N ALA A 46 3.73 -0.73 3.72
CA ALA A 46 3.52 -0.64 5.16
C ALA A 46 2.58 -1.74 5.69
N ILE A 47 1.51 -2.07 4.95
CA ILE A 47 0.60 -3.17 5.30
C ILE A 47 1.32 -4.53 5.24
N ALA A 48 2.15 -4.76 4.21
CA ALA A 48 2.83 -6.04 4.01
C ALA A 48 3.93 -6.34 5.05
N ILE A 49 4.58 -5.31 5.59
CA ILE A 49 5.75 -5.46 6.47
C ILE A 49 5.50 -4.96 7.91
N GLY A 50 4.43 -4.20 8.16
CA GLY A 50 4.11 -3.64 9.48
C GLY A 50 5.01 -2.49 9.94
N LEU A 51 5.70 -1.79 9.03
CA LEU A 51 6.62 -0.69 9.35
C LEU A 51 6.18 0.63 8.69
N PHE A 52 6.40 1.74 9.40
CA PHE A 52 6.17 3.09 8.87
C PHE A 52 7.14 3.45 7.73
N PRO A 53 6.76 4.37 6.82
CA PRO A 53 7.60 4.89 5.73
C PRO A 53 9.02 5.30 6.16
N GLU A 54 9.15 5.94 7.32
CA GLU A 54 10.44 6.37 7.88
C GLU A 54 11.39 5.22 8.22
N SER A 55 10.82 4.06 8.55
CA SER A 55 11.56 2.84 8.90
C SER A 55 11.83 1.97 7.67
N ASN A 56 10.87 1.90 6.75
CA ASN A 56 10.94 1.00 5.58
C ASN A 56 11.54 1.66 4.32
N GLY A 57 11.68 2.99 4.29
CA GLY A 57 12.27 3.74 3.19
C GLY A 57 11.35 4.09 2.02
N PHE A 58 10.10 3.60 1.99
CA PHE A 58 9.10 3.94 0.98
C PHE A 58 8.26 5.13 1.42
N VAL A 59 8.63 6.32 0.96
CA VAL A 59 8.00 7.60 1.35
C VAL A 59 7.15 8.23 0.24
N ALA A 60 7.42 7.92 -1.03
CA ALA A 60 6.73 8.48 -2.20
C ALA A 60 6.43 7.39 -3.26
N ASN A 61 5.42 7.60 -4.11
CA ASN A 61 5.23 6.79 -5.33
C ASN A 61 6.36 7.03 -6.35
N ARG A 62 7.11 8.13 -6.17
CA ARG A 62 8.26 8.50 -6.98
C ARG A 62 9.36 8.95 -6.04
N MET A 63 10.47 8.22 -6.01
CA MET A 63 11.59 8.48 -5.10
C MET A 63 12.88 8.57 -5.89
N TYR A 64 13.84 9.30 -5.36
CA TYR A 64 15.20 9.35 -5.87
C TYR A 64 16.15 8.93 -4.74
N ASP A 65 17.06 8.01 -5.02
CA ASP A 65 18.11 7.59 -4.11
C ASP A 65 19.45 8.15 -4.60
N GLU A 66 19.98 9.11 -3.85
CA GLU A 66 21.25 9.78 -4.13
C GLU A 66 22.45 8.82 -4.08
N LEU A 67 22.41 7.78 -3.25
CA LEU A 67 23.52 6.84 -3.08
C LEU A 67 23.65 5.91 -4.28
N ASN A 68 22.52 5.49 -4.83
CA ASN A 68 22.45 4.60 -5.98
C ASN A 68 22.28 5.36 -7.31
N ASN A 69 22.10 6.69 -7.27
CA ASN A 69 21.75 7.54 -8.42
C ASN A 69 20.59 6.94 -9.23
N ASP A 70 19.52 6.55 -8.53
CA ASP A 70 18.41 5.78 -9.10
C ASP A 70 17.06 6.41 -8.76
N PHE A 71 16.10 6.23 -9.68
CA PHE A 71 14.73 6.66 -9.51
C PHE A 71 13.80 5.46 -9.35
N PHE A 72 13.08 5.44 -8.24
CA PHE A 72 11.88 4.62 -8.11
C PHE A 72 10.71 5.38 -8.74
N LEU A 73 10.06 4.79 -9.75
CA LEU A 73 8.85 5.33 -10.35
C LEU A 73 7.77 4.26 -10.32
N MET A 74 6.75 4.46 -9.48
CA MET A 74 5.60 3.57 -9.42
C MET A 74 5.01 3.34 -10.82
N ALA A 75 4.69 2.08 -11.12
CA ALA A 75 4.33 1.48 -12.42
C ALA A 75 5.50 0.71 -13.06
N LEU A 76 5.34 0.27 -14.31
CA LEU A 76 6.28 -0.59 -15.05
C LEU A 76 7.55 0.19 -15.47
N HIS A 77 8.30 0.67 -14.48
CA HIS A 77 9.64 1.21 -14.69
C HIS A 77 10.67 0.12 -14.32
N PRO A 78 11.67 -0.19 -15.17
CA PRO A 78 12.64 -1.25 -14.92
C PRO A 78 13.31 -1.18 -13.54
N ASN A 79 13.59 0.04 -13.09
CA ASN A 79 14.33 0.29 -11.85
C ASN A 79 13.53 -0.05 -10.58
N THR A 80 12.21 -0.23 -10.68
CA THR A 80 11.36 -0.60 -9.53
C THR A 80 11.74 -1.95 -8.92
N SER A 81 12.36 -2.84 -9.70
CA SER A 81 12.79 -4.17 -9.23
C SER A 81 14.19 -4.17 -8.60
N HIS A 82 14.89 -3.03 -8.55
CA HIS A 82 16.22 -2.98 -7.96
C HIS A 82 16.17 -3.29 -6.46
N LYS A 83 17.04 -4.20 -6.02
CA LYS A 83 17.02 -4.76 -4.65
C LYS A 83 17.16 -3.71 -3.54
N HIS A 84 17.88 -2.61 -3.78
CA HIS A 84 18.13 -1.60 -2.76
C HIS A 84 16.85 -0.88 -2.30
N TRP A 85 15.78 -0.90 -3.09
CA TRP A 85 14.48 -0.39 -2.67
C TRP A 85 13.77 -1.28 -1.63
N TRP A 86 14.03 -2.60 -1.66
CA TRP A 86 13.22 -3.60 -0.97
C TRP A 86 13.93 -4.34 0.17
N ASN A 87 15.16 -3.95 0.50
CA ASN A 87 16.03 -4.68 1.44
C ASN A 87 15.89 -4.23 2.91
N LYS A 88 15.01 -3.25 3.20
CA LYS A 88 14.87 -2.67 4.54
C LYS A 88 13.92 -3.43 5.46
N ALA A 89 13.11 -4.35 4.93
CA ALA A 89 12.14 -5.11 5.71
C ALA A 89 11.83 -6.47 5.08
N GLU A 90 11.34 -7.38 5.92
CA GLU A 90 10.90 -8.72 5.54
C GLU A 90 9.36 -8.72 5.35
N PRO A 91 8.83 -9.00 4.14
CA PRO A 91 7.40 -9.11 3.91
C PRO A 91 6.78 -10.34 4.58
N ILE A 92 5.49 -10.27 4.92
CA ILE A 92 4.76 -11.36 5.56
C ILE A 92 4.78 -12.68 4.75
N GLU A 93 4.89 -12.62 3.42
CA GLU A 93 4.90 -13.78 2.51
C GLU A 93 6.27 -14.47 2.38
N SER A 94 7.31 -13.97 3.05
CA SER A 94 8.68 -14.50 2.92
C SER A 94 8.97 -15.76 3.76
N ARG A 95 7.95 -16.31 4.42
CA ARG A 95 8.03 -17.54 5.23
C ARG A 95 7.28 -18.72 4.61
#